data_AF-A0A2G5DR99-F1
#
_entry.id   AF-A0A2G5DR99-F1
#
_cell.length_a   1.000
_cell.length_b   1.000
_cell.length_c   1.000
_cell.angle_alpha   90.00
_cell.angle_beta   90.00
_cell.angle_gamma   90.00
#
_symmetry.space_group_name_H-M   'P 1'
#
loop_
_entity.id
_entity.type
_entity.pdbx_description
1 polymer ?
#
loop_
_entity_poly.entity_id
_entity_poly.type
_entity_poly.pdbx_seq_one_letter_code
_entity_poly.pdbx_strand_id
1 'polypeptide(L)'
;MASGLAASGFFLSFNNGPIYQTRRSFASSSRLTSSPAGMCCLKLGRLPYKGIKHNKFSQKKENKIIQAVAISVSPSALENADHRKQLADLYGFTKIGEPLPDNITMKDVIETLPKKVFEIDDMKAWRSVATTITSYALGLFMIAKAPWYLLPLAWAWTGTAITGFFVIGHDCAHKSFSRNKLVEDIVGTLAFMPLIYPYEPWRIKHDRHHAKTNMLTGDTAWHPPYKNEFQSSTPLRKAMIFGYGPLRTFMSIGHWYDTMIFMGYKNIKL
;
A
#
# COMPACT_ATOMS: atom_id res chain seq x y z
N MET A 1 39.05 27.64 6.12
CA MET A 1 40.30 27.69 6.89
C MET A 1 40.01 28.31 8.24
N ALA A 2 40.57 27.74 9.31
CA ALA A 2 40.72 28.27 10.68
C ALA A 2 39.49 28.45 11.60
N SER A 3 39.24 27.40 12.38
CA SER A 3 39.13 27.26 13.85
C SER A 3 38.94 28.47 14.79
N GLY A 4 38.15 28.21 15.86
CA GLY A 4 38.13 28.90 17.17
C GLY A 4 36.69 29.18 17.62
N LEU A 5 36.22 29.00 18.86
CA LEU A 5 36.77 28.65 20.17
C LEU A 5 35.57 28.20 21.04
N ALA A 6 35.86 27.42 22.07
CA ALA A 6 34.91 26.90 23.04
C ALA A 6 34.27 28.01 23.92
N ALA A 7 33.00 27.80 24.29
CA ALA A 7 32.43 28.36 25.52
C ALA A 7 31.49 27.33 26.14
N SER A 8 31.96 26.81 27.26
CA SER A 8 31.32 25.94 28.24
C SER A 8 30.13 26.61 28.92
N GLY A 9 29.03 25.87 29.04
CA GLY A 9 27.90 26.21 29.89
C GLY A 9 27.29 24.94 30.46
N PHE A 10 27.87 24.42 31.54
CA PHE A 10 27.27 23.39 32.37
C PHE A 10 26.27 24.07 33.32
N PHE A 11 24.98 23.80 33.15
CA PHE A 11 23.99 23.94 34.21
C PHE A 11 23.19 22.64 34.29
N LEU A 12 23.32 21.98 35.45
CA LEU A 12 22.52 20.83 35.85
C LEU A 12 21.10 21.31 36.19
N SER A 13 20.09 20.65 35.65
CA SER A 13 18.79 20.57 36.31
C SER A 13 18.17 19.21 36.03
N PHE A 14 18.15 18.38 37.07
CA PHE A 14 17.29 17.21 37.17
C PHE A 14 15.88 17.70 37.47
N ASN A 15 14.87 17.30 36.69
CA ASN A 15 13.53 17.12 37.23
C ASN A 15 12.70 16.09 36.48
N ASN A 16 11.92 15.35 37.28
CA ASN A 16 11.21 14.13 36.96
C ASN A 16 9.81 14.38 36.35
N GLY A 17 9.48 13.65 35.28
CA GLY A 17 8.13 13.20 34.88
C GLY A 17 7.10 14.24 34.37
N PRO A 18 5.91 13.81 33.88
CA PRO A 18 5.40 12.45 33.74
C PRO A 18 4.93 12.06 32.31
N ILE A 19 4.73 10.74 32.20
CA ILE A 19 4.14 9.97 31.10
C ILE A 19 2.67 10.35 30.91
N TYR A 20 2.27 10.77 29.70
CA TYR A 20 0.85 10.86 29.34
C TYR A 20 0.37 9.54 28.72
N GLN A 21 -0.08 8.63 29.57
CA GLN A 21 -1.03 7.56 29.21
C GLN A 21 -2.44 8.07 29.49
N THR A 22 -3.23 8.38 28.46
CA THR A 22 -4.67 8.59 28.61
C THR A 22 -5.42 7.31 28.25
N ARG A 23 -5.58 6.46 29.27
CA ARG A 23 -6.60 5.41 29.32
C ARG A 23 -7.82 6.01 30.02
N ARG A 24 -8.98 6.06 29.36
CA ARG A 24 -10.27 6.28 30.03
C ARG A 24 -11.23 5.16 29.66
N SER A 25 -11.81 4.56 30.70
CA SER A 25 -12.86 3.56 30.65
C SER A 25 -13.92 3.92 31.70
N PHE A 26 -15.19 3.61 31.37
CA PHE A 26 -16.43 3.71 32.18
C PHE A 26 -16.96 5.15 32.40
N ALA A 27 -18.27 5.44 32.36
CA ALA A 27 -19.41 4.61 32.72
C ALA A 27 -20.74 5.01 32.00
N SER A 28 -21.68 4.06 32.10
CA SER A 28 -23.14 4.06 31.92
C SER A 28 -23.90 5.38 32.14
N SER A 29 -24.93 5.64 31.31
CA SER A 29 -26.24 6.11 31.81
C SER A 29 -27.39 5.90 30.80
N SER A 30 -28.40 5.18 31.29
CA SER A 30 -29.88 5.33 31.21
C SER A 30 -30.63 5.70 29.91
N ARG A 31 -31.79 5.01 29.83
CA ARG A 31 -32.90 5.09 28.88
C ARG A 31 -33.64 6.43 28.97
N LEU A 32 -34.16 6.89 27.83
CA LEU A 32 -35.38 7.69 27.77
C LEU A 32 -36.22 7.27 26.55
N THR A 33 -37.45 6.92 26.85
CA THR A 33 -38.53 6.52 25.94
C THR A 33 -39.26 7.73 25.39
N SER A 34 -39.59 7.73 24.10
CA SER A 34 -40.94 8.09 23.62
C SER A 34 -41.04 7.90 22.09
N SER A 35 -42.07 7.16 21.69
CA SER A 35 -42.71 7.08 20.37
C SER A 35 -44.19 7.49 20.62
N PRO A 36 -45.14 7.63 19.65
CA PRO A 36 -45.17 7.02 18.30
C PRO A 36 -45.88 7.82 17.18
N ALA A 37 -45.83 7.28 15.95
CA ALA A 37 -46.87 7.24 14.89
C ALA A 37 -46.22 7.28 13.49
N GLY A 38 -46.54 6.44 12.49
CA GLY A 38 -47.61 5.48 12.36
C GLY A 38 -47.26 4.37 11.35
N MET A 39 -47.80 3.20 11.62
CA MET A 39 -47.70 1.98 10.81
C MET A 39 -49.14 1.60 10.44
N CYS A 40 -49.45 1.51 9.15
CA CYS A 40 -50.74 1.03 8.69
C CYS A 40 -50.63 -0.46 8.36
N CYS A 41 -51.41 -1.30 9.06
CA CYS A 41 -51.54 -2.73 8.85
C CYS A 41 -53.03 -3.07 8.67
N LEU A 42 -53.37 -3.87 7.66
CA LEU A 42 -54.69 -4.51 7.50
C LEU A 42 -54.55 -6.04 7.45
N LYS A 43 -55.26 -6.69 8.38
CA LYS A 43 -55.59 -8.13 8.56
C LYS A 43 -56.24 -8.75 7.30
N LEU A 44 -56.44 -10.08 7.11
CA LEU A 44 -56.00 -11.39 7.63
C LEU A 44 -56.79 -12.43 6.79
N GLY A 45 -56.21 -13.56 6.37
CA GLY A 45 -56.96 -14.64 5.70
C GLY A 45 -56.21 -15.97 5.53
N ARG A 46 -56.54 -16.93 6.41
CA ARG A 46 -56.52 -18.43 6.39
C ARG A 46 -55.59 -19.23 5.42
N LEU A 47 -54.92 -20.23 6.01
CA LEU A 47 -54.28 -21.46 5.44
C LEU A 47 -55.35 -22.48 4.95
N PRO A 48 -55.07 -23.60 4.21
CA PRO A 48 -53.78 -24.33 4.07
C PRO A 48 -53.43 -24.99 2.69
N TYR A 49 -52.24 -25.60 2.65
CA TYR A 49 -51.85 -26.85 1.93
C TYR A 49 -51.22 -26.80 0.51
N LYS A 50 -49.90 -27.05 0.51
CA LYS A 50 -49.08 -28.00 -0.29
C LYS A 50 -49.05 -27.89 -1.83
N GLY A 51 -47.84 -27.58 -2.34
CA GLY A 51 -47.41 -27.82 -3.72
C GLY A 51 -45.95 -27.40 -3.91
N ILE A 52 -45.04 -28.38 -3.99
CA ILE A 52 -43.61 -28.17 -4.22
C ILE A 52 -43.44 -27.64 -5.66
N LYS A 53 -42.93 -26.41 -5.79
CA LYS A 53 -42.60 -25.76 -7.06
C LYS A 53 -41.17 -26.14 -7.48
N HIS A 54 -41.01 -26.70 -8.67
CA HIS A 54 -39.81 -26.47 -9.46
C HIS A 54 -40.05 -25.22 -10.30
N ASN A 55 -39.41 -24.10 -9.95
CA ASN A 55 -39.41 -22.91 -10.81
C ASN A 55 -38.00 -22.31 -10.87
N LYS A 56 -37.56 -22.04 -12.10
CA LYS A 56 -36.22 -21.59 -12.47
C LYS A 56 -35.83 -20.35 -11.67
N PHE A 57 -34.66 -20.41 -11.03
CA PHE A 57 -34.08 -19.29 -10.30
C PHE A 57 -33.56 -18.24 -11.31
N SER A 58 -34.44 -17.36 -11.76
CA SER A 58 -34.08 -16.15 -12.49
C SER A 58 -33.56 -15.14 -11.46
N GLN A 59 -32.25 -15.04 -11.29
CA GLN A 59 -31.64 -13.99 -10.47
C GLN A 59 -31.95 -12.63 -11.09
N LYS A 60 -32.90 -11.91 -10.47
CA LYS A 60 -33.17 -10.52 -10.77
C LYS A 60 -31.97 -9.72 -10.23
N LYS A 61 -31.12 -9.23 -11.13
CA LYS A 61 -29.99 -8.37 -10.80
C LYS A 61 -30.53 -7.02 -10.32
N GLU A 62 -30.62 -6.82 -9.02
CA GLU A 62 -30.88 -5.49 -8.45
C GLU A 62 -29.66 -4.61 -8.72
N ASN A 63 -29.83 -3.65 -9.63
CA ASN A 63 -28.86 -2.57 -9.83
C ASN A 63 -28.96 -1.60 -8.65
N LYS A 64 -28.26 -1.91 -7.56
CA LYS A 64 -28.07 -0.96 -6.47
C LYS A 64 -27.08 0.11 -6.96
N ILE A 65 -27.60 1.29 -7.29
CA ILE A 65 -26.78 2.46 -7.61
C ILE A 65 -26.08 2.86 -6.31
N ILE A 66 -24.79 2.53 -6.20
CA ILE A 66 -23.94 3.04 -5.11
C ILE A 66 -23.58 4.47 -5.49
N GLN A 67 -24.27 5.42 -4.88
CA GLN A 67 -23.94 6.84 -5.02
C GLN A 67 -22.63 7.08 -4.27
N ALA A 68 -21.54 7.32 -5.01
CA ALA A 68 -20.27 7.75 -4.43
C ALA A 68 -20.44 9.18 -3.92
N VAL A 69 -20.52 9.35 -2.61
CA VAL A 69 -20.48 10.67 -1.98
C VAL A 69 -19.01 11.08 -1.91
N ALA A 70 -18.60 11.96 -2.84
CA ALA A 70 -17.34 12.66 -2.71
C ALA A 70 -17.48 13.62 -1.51
N ILE A 71 -17.00 13.18 -0.35
CA ILE A 71 -16.85 14.07 0.80
C ILE A 71 -15.83 15.11 0.38
N SER A 72 -16.25 16.36 0.21
CA SER A 72 -15.33 17.48 0.07
C SER A 72 -14.47 17.51 1.32
N VAL A 73 -13.23 17.04 1.21
CA VAL A 73 -12.23 17.26 2.24
C VAL A 73 -11.99 18.77 2.23
N SER A 74 -12.61 19.48 3.15
CA SER A 74 -12.25 20.87 3.45
C SER A 74 -10.73 20.87 3.62
N PRO A 75 -9.97 21.72 2.90
CA PRO A 75 -8.54 21.85 3.14
C PRO A 75 -8.43 22.21 4.61
N SER A 76 -7.93 21.27 5.42
CA SER A 76 -7.82 21.53 6.84
C SER A 76 -6.89 22.72 6.95
N ALA A 77 -7.32 23.78 7.62
CA ALA A 77 -6.51 24.95 7.98
C ALA A 77 -5.24 24.61 8.80
N LEU A 78 -4.90 23.32 8.90
CA LEU A 78 -3.74 22.70 9.53
C LEU A 78 -2.54 22.54 8.56
N GLU A 79 -2.71 22.70 7.24
CA GLU A 79 -1.60 22.70 6.26
C GLU A 79 -1.05 24.12 5.97
N ASN A 80 -0.89 24.93 7.02
CA ASN A 80 -0.28 26.25 6.88
C ASN A 80 1.20 26.12 6.44
N ALA A 81 1.72 27.12 5.72
CA ALA A 81 3.12 27.15 5.26
C ALA A 81 4.13 26.91 6.41
N ASP A 82 3.81 27.41 7.60
CA ASP A 82 4.60 27.20 8.82
C ASP A 82 4.62 25.73 9.25
N HIS A 83 3.50 25.01 9.13
CA HIS A 83 3.44 23.59 9.45
C HIS A 83 4.32 22.77 8.49
N ARG A 84 4.28 23.08 7.19
CA ARG A 84 5.14 22.45 6.19
C ARG A 84 6.62 22.73 6.47
N LYS A 85 6.95 23.94 6.92
CA LYS A 85 8.32 24.30 7.33
C LYS A 85 8.79 23.54 8.56
N GLN A 86 7.94 23.43 9.59
CA GLN A 86 8.24 22.64 10.79
C GLN A 86 8.48 21.16 10.44
N LEU A 87 7.63 20.57 9.59
CA LEU A 87 7.83 19.19 9.12
C LEU A 87 9.12 19.06 8.32
N ALA A 88 9.42 20.01 7.43
CA ALA A 88 10.67 20.02 6.68
C ALA A 88 11.90 20.01 7.60
N ASP A 89 11.91 20.87 8.63
CA ASP A 89 13.01 20.92 9.61
C ASP A 89 13.12 19.63 10.43
N LEU A 90 11.98 19.05 10.84
CA LEU A 90 11.89 17.82 11.62
C LEU A 90 12.47 16.60 10.87
N TYR A 91 12.14 16.48 9.58
CA TYR A 91 12.67 15.42 8.72
C TYR A 91 14.02 15.77 8.08
N GLY A 92 14.45 17.03 8.16
CA GLY A 92 15.72 17.49 7.58
C GLY A 92 15.67 17.77 6.07
N PHE A 93 14.49 18.04 5.50
CA PHE A 93 14.35 18.45 4.11
C PHE A 93 14.88 19.88 3.90
N THR A 94 15.68 20.08 2.86
CA THR A 94 16.30 21.39 2.53
C THR A 94 15.44 22.25 1.61
N LYS A 95 14.45 21.66 0.94
CA LYS A 95 13.58 22.31 -0.04
C LYS A 95 12.13 21.86 0.14
N ILE A 96 11.21 22.83 0.10
CA ILE A 96 9.77 22.60 0.06
C ILE A 96 9.30 22.90 -1.36
N GLY A 97 8.47 22.01 -1.93
CA GLY A 97 7.88 22.22 -3.25
C GLY A 97 6.87 23.37 -3.24
N GLU A 98 6.80 24.11 -4.34
CA GLU A 98 5.75 25.12 -4.54
C GLU A 98 4.38 24.43 -4.59
N PRO A 99 3.31 25.05 -4.05
CA PRO A 99 1.98 24.51 -4.19
C PRO A 99 1.60 24.45 -5.68
N LEU A 100 0.86 23.41 -6.07
CA LEU A 100 0.32 23.34 -7.41
C LEU A 100 -0.68 24.50 -7.62
N PRO A 101 -0.68 25.14 -8.79
CA PRO A 101 -1.71 26.12 -9.15
C PRO A 101 -3.12 25.49 -9.09
N ASP A 102 -4.08 26.17 -8.48
CA ASP A 102 -5.45 25.66 -8.29
C ASP A 102 -6.20 25.40 -9.62
N ASN A 103 -5.70 25.92 -10.73
CA ASN A 103 -6.27 25.76 -12.06
C ASN A 103 -5.81 24.49 -12.79
N ILE A 104 -4.89 23.70 -12.22
CA ILE A 104 -4.41 22.46 -12.84
C ILE A 104 -5.11 21.27 -12.19
N THR A 105 -5.87 20.54 -13.00
CA THR A 105 -6.54 19.31 -12.57
C THR A 105 -5.78 18.08 -13.07
N MET A 106 -6.00 16.95 -12.40
CA MET A 106 -5.47 15.65 -12.87
C MET A 106 -5.95 15.30 -14.28
N LYS A 107 -7.12 15.83 -14.69
CA LYS A 107 -7.66 15.62 -16.03
C LYS A 107 -6.77 16.30 -17.08
N ASP A 108 -6.32 17.52 -16.82
CA ASP A 108 -5.45 18.26 -17.74
C ASP A 108 -4.13 17.50 -17.95
N VAL A 109 -3.58 16.92 -16.88
CA VAL A 109 -2.38 16.06 -16.96
C VAL A 109 -2.64 14.82 -17.82
N ILE A 110 -3.75 14.13 -17.63
CA ILE A 110 -4.12 12.94 -18.42
C ILE A 110 -4.30 13.30 -19.90
N GLU A 111 -4.89 14.45 -20.20
CA GLU A 111 -5.11 14.93 -21.57
C GLU A 111 -3.79 15.23 -22.31
N THR A 112 -2.69 15.53 -21.59
CA THR A 112 -1.36 15.67 -22.21
C THR A 112 -0.76 14.35 -22.70
N LEU A 113 -1.26 13.20 -22.22
CA LEU A 113 -0.70 11.89 -22.53
C LEU A 113 -1.29 11.32 -23.84
N PRO A 114 -0.47 10.71 -24.73
CA PRO A 114 -0.97 10.09 -25.95
C PRO A 114 -1.95 8.94 -25.67
N LYS A 115 -3.08 8.88 -26.37
CA LYS A 115 -4.12 7.83 -26.16
C LYS A 115 -3.56 6.40 -26.19
N LYS A 116 -2.53 6.17 -27.01
CA LYS A 116 -1.82 4.89 -27.14
C LYS A 116 -1.30 4.34 -25.80
N VAL A 117 -0.98 5.19 -24.81
CA VAL A 117 -0.46 4.71 -23.51
C VAL A 117 -1.55 4.07 -22.63
N PHE A 118 -2.82 4.30 -22.95
CA PHE A 118 -3.97 3.71 -22.25
C PHE A 118 -4.52 2.47 -22.96
N GLU A 119 -4.00 2.13 -24.14
CA GLU A 119 -4.43 0.96 -24.90
C GLU A 119 -3.71 -0.29 -24.40
N ILE A 120 -4.50 -1.30 -24.01
CA ILE A 120 -3.99 -2.62 -23.63
C ILE A 120 -3.67 -3.41 -24.90
N ASP A 121 -2.43 -3.87 -25.01
CA ASP A 121 -1.93 -4.76 -26.06
C ASP A 121 -1.81 -6.19 -25.51
N ASP A 122 -2.84 -7.01 -25.74
CA ASP A 122 -2.90 -8.40 -25.27
C ASP A 122 -1.72 -9.23 -25.80
N MET A 123 -1.26 -8.96 -27.02
CA MET A 123 -0.16 -9.72 -27.63
C MET A 123 1.15 -9.44 -26.86
N LYS A 124 1.43 -8.17 -26.58
CA LYS A 124 2.59 -7.77 -25.76
C LYS A 124 2.50 -8.36 -24.35
N ALA A 125 1.31 -8.35 -23.75
CA ALA A 125 1.05 -8.93 -22.43
C ALA A 125 1.34 -10.44 -22.40
N TRP A 126 0.82 -11.22 -23.35
CA TRP A 126 1.07 -12.66 -23.39
C TRP A 126 2.50 -13.02 -23.79
N ARG A 127 3.17 -12.19 -24.60
CA ARG A 127 4.62 -12.35 -24.85
C ARG A 127 5.43 -12.18 -23.56
N SER A 128 5.10 -11.22 -22.70
CA SER A 128 5.83 -11.05 -21.43
C SER A 128 5.66 -12.26 -20.51
N VAL A 129 4.47 -12.88 -20.48
CA VAL A 129 4.21 -14.14 -19.78
C VAL A 129 5.07 -15.27 -20.34
N ALA A 130 5.05 -15.48 -21.65
CA ALA A 130 5.82 -16.54 -22.30
C ALA A 130 7.33 -16.37 -22.07
N THR A 131 7.85 -15.14 -22.19
CA THR A 131 9.26 -14.83 -21.91
C THR A 131 9.61 -15.11 -20.45
N THR A 132 8.75 -14.72 -19.51
CA THR A 132 8.99 -14.93 -18.07
C THR A 132 9.04 -16.41 -17.73
N ILE A 133 8.05 -17.20 -18.18
CA ILE A 133 8.00 -18.65 -17.93
C ILE A 133 9.20 -19.35 -18.55
N THR A 134 9.54 -19.02 -19.80
CA THR A 134 10.68 -19.62 -20.51
C THR A 134 12.00 -19.28 -19.82
N SER A 135 12.18 -18.01 -19.43
CA SER A 135 13.38 -17.55 -18.73
C SER A 135 13.53 -18.19 -17.36
N TYR A 136 12.42 -18.41 -16.66
CA TYR A 136 12.41 -19.09 -15.36
C TYR A 136 12.73 -20.57 -15.49
N ALA A 137 12.11 -21.27 -16.43
CA ALA A 137 12.43 -22.67 -16.72
C ALA A 137 13.90 -22.85 -17.11
N LEU A 138 14.44 -21.95 -17.93
CA LEU A 138 15.86 -21.93 -18.27
C LEU A 138 16.74 -21.69 -17.03
N GLY A 139 16.36 -20.75 -16.16
CA GLY A 139 17.07 -20.50 -14.90
C GLY A 139 17.12 -21.74 -14.00
N LEU A 140 15.99 -22.43 -13.82
CA LEU A 140 15.93 -23.70 -13.08
C LEU A 140 16.82 -24.78 -13.72
N PHE A 141 16.81 -24.89 -15.05
CA PHE A 141 17.67 -25.81 -15.77
C PHE A 141 19.16 -25.49 -15.56
N MET A 142 19.54 -24.21 -15.63
CA MET A 142 20.90 -23.76 -15.36
C MET A 142 21.32 -24.12 -13.92
N ILE A 143 20.48 -23.86 -12.93
CA ILE A 143 20.78 -24.22 -11.52
C ILE A 143 20.98 -25.74 -11.38
N ALA A 144 20.17 -26.54 -12.06
CA ALA A 144 20.23 -28.01 -11.95
C ALA A 144 21.43 -28.65 -12.66
N LYS A 145 21.97 -28.01 -13.70
CA LYS A 145 22.99 -28.62 -14.59
C LYS A 145 24.33 -27.89 -14.62
N ALA A 146 24.38 -26.64 -14.20
CA ALA A 146 25.61 -25.86 -14.26
C ALA A 146 26.63 -26.34 -13.20
N PRO A 147 27.93 -26.32 -13.52
CA PRO A 147 28.98 -26.54 -12.53
C PRO A 147 28.95 -25.43 -11.47
N TRP A 148 29.49 -25.73 -10.29
CA TRP A 148 29.40 -24.87 -9.10
C TRP A 148 29.84 -23.41 -9.33
N TYR A 149 30.84 -23.19 -10.19
CA TYR A 149 31.38 -21.86 -10.48
C TYR A 149 30.47 -21.00 -11.38
N LEU A 150 29.48 -21.59 -12.07
CA LEU A 150 28.46 -20.87 -12.84
C LEU A 150 27.16 -20.66 -12.06
N LEU A 151 27.01 -21.26 -10.88
CA LEU A 151 25.82 -21.10 -10.06
C LEU A 151 25.48 -19.64 -9.71
N PRO A 152 26.45 -18.75 -9.39
CA PRO A 152 26.13 -17.34 -9.14
C PRO A 152 25.44 -16.66 -10.33
N LEU A 153 25.85 -16.98 -11.56
CA LEU A 153 25.21 -16.47 -12.77
C LEU A 153 23.80 -17.07 -12.94
N ALA A 154 23.65 -18.37 -12.69
CA ALA A 154 22.36 -19.04 -12.73
C ALA A 154 21.38 -18.48 -11.69
N TRP A 155 21.85 -18.13 -10.49
CA TRP A 155 21.05 -17.47 -9.45
C TRP A 155 20.63 -16.06 -9.85
N ALA A 156 21.56 -15.25 -10.38
CA ALA A 156 21.26 -13.91 -10.86
C ALA A 156 20.23 -13.93 -12.00
N TRP A 157 20.40 -14.85 -12.95
CA TRP A 157 19.43 -15.07 -14.03
C TRP A 157 18.06 -15.48 -13.48
N THR A 158 18.02 -16.49 -12.63
CA THR A 158 16.76 -17.01 -12.07
C THR A 158 16.05 -15.98 -11.21
N GLY A 159 16.77 -15.22 -10.39
CA GLY A 159 16.21 -14.11 -9.61
C GLY A 159 15.62 -13.01 -10.50
N THR A 160 16.27 -12.72 -11.63
CA THR A 160 15.75 -11.77 -12.63
C THR A 160 14.49 -12.32 -13.29
N ALA A 161 14.46 -13.60 -13.66
CA ALA A 161 13.28 -14.26 -14.21
C ALA A 161 12.10 -14.26 -13.22
N ILE A 162 12.37 -14.52 -11.94
CA ILE A 162 11.37 -14.45 -10.86
C ILE A 162 10.81 -13.02 -10.73
N THR A 163 11.64 -12.00 -10.92
CA THR A 163 11.17 -10.60 -10.94
C THR A 163 10.19 -10.34 -12.08
N GLY A 164 10.32 -11.03 -13.22
CA GLY A 164 9.34 -10.98 -14.31
C GLY A 164 7.93 -11.38 -13.89
N PHE A 165 7.80 -12.40 -13.02
CA PHE A 165 6.52 -12.79 -12.46
C PHE A 165 5.91 -11.68 -11.57
N PHE A 166 6.74 -11.02 -10.77
CA PHE A 166 6.30 -9.87 -9.97
C PHE A 166 5.77 -8.74 -10.86
N VAL A 167 6.46 -8.41 -11.96
CA VAL A 167 6.01 -7.38 -12.91
C VAL A 167 4.66 -7.74 -13.53
N ILE A 168 4.48 -8.98 -13.98
CA ILE A 168 3.20 -9.43 -14.55
C ILE A 168 2.07 -9.28 -13.53
N GLY A 169 2.25 -9.78 -12.30
CA GLY A 169 1.20 -9.66 -11.30
C GLY A 169 1.00 -8.21 -10.83
N HIS A 170 2.04 -7.38 -10.81
CA HIS A 170 1.94 -5.95 -10.58
C HIS A 170 1.06 -5.25 -11.61
N ASP A 171 1.23 -5.56 -12.89
CA ASP A 171 0.40 -4.99 -13.96
C ASP A 171 -1.06 -5.48 -13.87
N CYS A 172 -1.25 -6.75 -13.51
CA CYS A 172 -2.59 -7.29 -13.22
C CYS A 172 -3.26 -6.59 -12.02
N ALA A 173 -2.49 -6.20 -11.01
CA ALA A 173 -2.99 -5.45 -9.85
C ALA A 173 -3.49 -4.05 -10.24
N HIS A 174 -2.80 -3.41 -11.19
CA HIS A 174 -3.21 -2.13 -11.78
C HIS A 174 -4.35 -2.23 -12.80
N LYS A 175 -4.81 -3.45 -13.12
CA LYS A 175 -5.84 -3.71 -14.13
C LYS A 175 -5.44 -3.19 -15.53
N SER A 176 -4.15 -3.31 -15.86
CA SER A 176 -3.57 -2.86 -17.12
C SER A 176 -3.08 -3.99 -18.02
N PHE A 177 -3.19 -5.25 -17.60
CA PHE A 177 -2.69 -6.39 -18.35
C PHE A 177 -3.75 -6.98 -19.30
N SER A 178 -5.03 -6.97 -18.93
CA SER A 178 -6.13 -7.44 -19.77
C SER A 178 -7.43 -6.65 -19.53
N ARG A 179 -8.28 -6.55 -20.55
CA ARG A 179 -9.62 -5.94 -20.42
C ARG A 179 -10.56 -6.74 -19.52
N ASN A 180 -10.28 -8.03 -19.30
CA ASN A 180 -11.12 -8.90 -18.48
C ASN A 180 -10.60 -8.97 -17.03
N LYS A 181 -11.38 -8.40 -16.10
CA LYS A 181 -11.03 -8.38 -14.66
C LYS A 181 -10.80 -9.76 -14.06
N LEU A 182 -11.52 -10.79 -14.51
CA LEU A 182 -11.32 -12.15 -14.02
C LEU A 182 -9.99 -12.73 -14.50
N VAL A 183 -9.56 -12.39 -15.72
CA VAL A 183 -8.24 -12.76 -16.23
C VAL A 183 -7.17 -12.07 -15.41
N GLU A 184 -7.34 -10.79 -15.08
CA GLU A 184 -6.41 -10.05 -14.21
C GLU A 184 -6.23 -10.73 -12.84
N ASP A 185 -7.32 -11.08 -12.18
CA ASP A 185 -7.27 -11.69 -10.85
C ASP A 185 -6.62 -13.08 -10.87
N ILE A 186 -6.93 -13.89 -11.89
CA ILE A 186 -6.34 -15.22 -12.06
C ILE A 186 -4.86 -15.10 -12.41
N VAL A 187 -4.50 -14.36 -13.45
CA VAL A 187 -3.10 -14.23 -13.91
C VAL A 187 -2.24 -13.60 -12.83
N GLY A 188 -2.73 -12.56 -12.15
CA GLY A 188 -2.04 -11.93 -11.03
C GLY A 188 -1.78 -12.91 -9.88
N THR A 189 -2.78 -13.70 -9.49
CA THR A 189 -2.64 -14.73 -8.46
C THR A 189 -1.64 -15.81 -8.88
N LEU A 190 -1.73 -16.31 -10.12
CA LEU A 190 -0.82 -17.33 -10.65
C LEU A 190 0.62 -16.82 -10.72
N ALA A 191 0.83 -15.58 -11.17
CA ALA A 191 2.15 -14.96 -11.26
C ALA A 191 2.79 -14.76 -9.88
N PHE A 192 1.99 -14.54 -8.84
CA PHE A 192 2.50 -14.35 -7.47
C PHE A 192 2.79 -15.67 -6.74
N MET A 193 2.30 -16.81 -7.22
CA MET A 193 2.55 -18.11 -6.58
C MET A 193 4.04 -18.49 -6.49
N PRO A 194 4.85 -18.40 -7.55
CA PRO A 194 6.29 -18.68 -7.47
C PRO A 194 7.05 -17.77 -6.51
N LEU A 195 6.51 -16.58 -6.21
CA LEU A 195 7.07 -15.63 -5.25
C LEU A 195 6.74 -15.99 -3.80
N ILE A 196 5.85 -16.96 -3.57
CA ILE A 196 5.31 -17.32 -2.25
C ILE A 196 4.75 -16.07 -1.57
N TYR A 197 4.04 -15.25 -2.35
CA TYR A 197 3.62 -13.93 -1.92
C TYR A 197 2.12 -13.72 -2.18
N PRO A 198 1.32 -13.32 -1.17
CA PRO A 198 -0.14 -13.30 -1.33
C PRO A 198 -0.57 -12.09 -2.20
N TYR A 199 -1.10 -12.39 -3.38
CA TYR A 199 -1.47 -11.38 -4.39
C TYR A 199 -2.49 -10.35 -3.89
N GLU A 200 -3.65 -10.78 -3.37
CA GLU A 200 -4.73 -9.86 -2.98
C GLU A 200 -4.34 -8.89 -1.85
N PRO A 201 -3.74 -9.33 -0.72
CA PRO A 201 -3.24 -8.41 0.30
C PRO A 201 -2.21 -7.42 -0.25
N TRP A 202 -1.33 -7.88 -1.14
CA TRP A 202 -0.35 -7.01 -1.77
C TRP A 202 -1.01 -5.98 -2.67
N ARG A 203 -1.95 -6.38 -3.54
CA ARG A 203 -2.70 -5.48 -4.41
C ARG A 203 -3.37 -4.37 -3.61
N ILE A 204 -4.06 -4.70 -2.51
CA ILE A 204 -4.73 -3.70 -1.67
C ILE A 204 -3.73 -2.73 -1.03
N LYS A 205 -2.59 -3.21 -0.54
CA LYS A 205 -1.53 -2.36 0.02
C LYS A 205 -0.91 -1.46 -1.06
N HIS A 206 -0.68 -2.02 -2.24
CA HIS A 206 -0.08 -1.37 -3.39
C HIS A 206 -0.98 -0.26 -3.94
N ASP A 207 -2.30 -0.51 -4.06
CA ASP A 207 -3.30 0.49 -4.45
C ASP A 207 -3.28 1.70 -3.49
N ARG A 208 -3.14 1.45 -2.18
CA ARG A 208 -3.02 2.51 -1.16
C ARG A 208 -1.71 3.28 -1.30
N HIS A 209 -0.60 2.60 -1.55
CA HIS A 209 0.68 3.23 -1.83
C HIS A 209 0.59 4.14 -3.04
N HIS A 210 0.02 3.68 -4.16
CA HIS A 210 -0.14 4.49 -5.37
C HIS A 210 -1.07 5.70 -5.19
N ALA A 211 -2.15 5.55 -4.42
CA ALA A 211 -3.05 6.66 -4.11
C ALA A 211 -2.40 7.74 -3.22
N LYS A 212 -1.36 7.39 -2.44
CA LYS A 212 -0.74 8.26 -1.44
C LYS A 212 0.80 8.29 -1.55
N THR A 213 1.32 8.06 -2.75
CA THR A 213 2.77 7.88 -2.94
C THR A 213 3.52 9.11 -2.49
N ASN A 214 4.57 8.91 -1.68
CA ASN A 214 5.40 9.98 -1.13
C ASN A 214 4.67 10.95 -0.18
N MET A 215 3.44 10.64 0.24
CA MET A 215 2.81 11.36 1.35
C MET A 215 3.47 10.94 2.66
N LEU A 216 3.91 11.90 3.47
CA LEU A 216 4.47 11.64 4.80
C LEU A 216 3.48 10.89 5.71
N THR A 217 2.19 11.07 5.48
CA THR A 217 1.12 10.36 6.17
C THR A 217 0.27 9.57 5.18
N GLY A 218 0.16 8.25 5.41
CA GLY A 218 -0.74 7.38 4.67
C GLY A 218 -0.11 6.63 3.50
N ASP A 219 1.11 6.96 3.06
CA ASP A 219 1.91 6.01 2.31
C ASP A 219 2.19 4.78 3.19
N THR A 220 2.19 3.58 2.62
CA THR A 220 2.43 2.33 3.34
C THR A 220 3.76 1.66 2.97
N ALA A 221 4.48 2.21 1.99
CA ALA A 221 5.71 1.60 1.47
C ALA A 221 6.95 2.05 2.22
N TRP A 222 7.11 3.36 2.46
CA TRP A 222 8.32 3.89 3.08
C TRP A 222 8.07 5.23 3.75
N HIS A 223 8.73 5.45 4.90
CA HIS A 223 8.75 6.73 5.60
C HIS A 223 10.18 7.12 5.94
N PRO A 224 10.57 8.39 5.73
CA PRO A 224 11.87 8.88 6.15
C PRO A 224 11.97 8.85 7.68
N PRO A 225 13.14 8.49 8.26
CA PRO A 225 13.38 8.67 9.69
C PRO A 225 13.46 10.18 10.02
N TYR A 226 13.14 10.53 11.27
CA TYR A 226 13.33 11.91 11.73
C TYR A 226 14.81 12.28 11.81
N LYS A 227 15.12 13.57 11.65
CA LYS A 227 16.50 14.08 11.69
C LYS A 227 17.20 13.78 13.01
N ASN A 228 16.52 14.01 14.13
CA ASN A 228 17.04 13.75 15.47
C ASN A 228 17.25 12.25 15.73
N GLU A 229 16.31 11.40 15.31
CA GLU A 229 16.40 9.94 15.42
C GLU A 229 17.57 9.40 14.60
N PHE A 230 17.75 9.90 13.38
CA PHE A 230 18.89 9.53 12.54
C PHE A 230 20.21 9.95 13.19
N GLN A 231 20.29 11.16 13.75
CA GLN A 231 21.51 11.66 14.40
C GLN A 231 21.87 10.89 15.68
N SER A 232 20.88 10.51 16.49
CA SER A 232 21.09 9.74 17.72
C SER A 232 21.29 8.23 17.49
N SER A 233 21.00 7.74 16.27
CA SER A 233 21.17 6.33 15.91
C SER A 233 22.62 5.87 15.95
N THR A 234 22.81 4.57 16.23
CA THR A 234 24.12 3.91 16.21
C THR A 234 24.76 3.98 14.82
N PRO A 235 26.11 3.93 14.72
CA PRO A 235 26.79 3.92 13.43
C PRO A 235 26.30 2.82 12.48
N LEU A 236 25.99 1.63 13.02
CA LEU A 236 25.42 0.53 12.24
C LEU A 236 24.03 0.87 11.68
N ARG A 237 23.13 1.45 12.49
CA ARG A 237 21.80 1.86 12.03
C ARG A 237 21.90 2.96 10.97
N LYS A 238 22.80 3.93 11.14
CA LYS A 238 23.08 4.95 10.11
C LYS A 238 23.57 4.33 8.80
N ALA A 239 24.51 3.38 8.88
CA ALA A 239 25.00 2.64 7.72
C ALA A 239 23.90 1.82 7.03
N MET A 240 23.00 1.17 7.80
CA MET A 240 21.85 0.46 7.25
C MET A 240 20.85 1.40 6.56
N ILE A 241 20.52 2.54 7.17
CA ILE A 241 19.61 3.54 6.58
C ILE A 241 20.22 4.10 5.29
N PHE A 242 21.51 4.43 5.30
CA PHE A 242 22.21 4.93 4.11
C PHE A 242 22.32 3.85 3.02
N GLY A 243 22.61 2.61 3.41
CA GLY A 243 22.67 1.45 2.50
C GLY A 243 21.32 1.08 1.89
N TYR A 244 20.21 1.33 2.60
CA TYR A 244 18.85 1.07 2.10
C TYR A 244 18.49 1.84 0.83
N GLY A 245 19.24 2.89 0.46
CA GLY A 245 19.11 3.58 -0.82
C GLY A 245 19.77 2.79 -1.96
N PRO A 246 21.11 2.81 -2.08
CA PRO A 246 21.85 2.23 -3.20
C PRO A 246 21.91 0.69 -3.17
N LEU A 247 21.78 0.06 -2.00
CA LEU A 247 21.83 -1.39 -1.84
C LEU A 247 20.43 -2.00 -1.59
N ARG A 248 19.35 -1.25 -1.83
CA ARG A 248 17.98 -1.71 -1.57
C ARG A 248 17.67 -3.04 -2.24
N THR A 249 18.18 -3.24 -3.45
CA THR A 249 18.03 -4.48 -4.22
C THR A 249 18.65 -5.69 -3.50
N PHE A 250 19.76 -5.49 -2.79
CA PHE A 250 20.45 -6.51 -2.00
C PHE A 250 19.91 -6.62 -0.55
N MET A 251 19.40 -5.52 0.02
CA MET A 251 18.84 -5.47 1.38
C MET A 251 17.35 -5.81 1.48
N SER A 252 16.67 -6.00 0.35
CA SER A 252 15.28 -6.50 0.23
C SER A 252 15.03 -7.73 1.11
N ILE A 253 16.00 -8.64 1.21
CA ILE A 253 15.92 -9.85 2.07
C ILE A 253 15.66 -9.50 3.55
N GLY A 254 16.30 -8.44 4.07
CA GLY A 254 16.09 -7.97 5.45
C GLY A 254 14.76 -7.22 5.64
N HIS A 255 14.31 -6.49 4.62
CA HIS A 255 13.01 -5.79 4.62
C HIS A 255 11.83 -6.75 4.74
N TRP A 256 11.87 -7.85 3.98
CA TRP A 256 10.81 -8.85 3.98
C TRP A 256 10.70 -9.59 5.32
N TYR A 257 11.84 -9.86 5.97
CA TYR A 257 11.87 -10.45 7.30
C TYR A 257 11.16 -9.57 8.34
N ASP A 258 11.45 -8.27 8.36
CA ASP A 258 10.82 -7.32 9.27
C ASP A 258 9.32 -7.16 8.98
N THR A 259 8.93 -7.11 7.71
CA THR A 259 7.52 -6.96 7.30
C THR A 259 6.67 -8.18 7.66
N MET A 260 7.21 -9.41 7.54
CA MET A 260 6.52 -10.64 7.98
C MET A 260 6.39 -10.72 9.51
N ILE A 261 7.42 -10.31 10.26
CA ILE A 261 7.37 -10.26 11.73
C ILE A 261 6.37 -9.20 12.22
N PHE A 262 6.32 -8.03 11.57
CA PHE A 262 5.43 -6.94 11.97
C PHE A 262 3.94 -7.22 11.65
N MET A 263 3.65 -7.98 10.59
CA MET A 263 2.28 -8.47 10.30
C MET A 263 1.81 -9.54 11.29
N GLY A 264 2.72 -10.29 11.92
CA GLY A 264 2.39 -11.27 12.97
C GLY A 264 2.03 -10.64 14.32
N TYR A 265 2.48 -9.40 14.60
CA TYR A 265 2.35 -8.79 15.93
C TYR A 265 1.15 -7.83 16.09
N LYS A 266 0.55 -7.37 14.98
CA LYS A 266 -0.64 -6.51 15.03
C LYS A 266 -1.91 -7.32 14.80
N ASN A 267 -2.39 -7.91 15.91
CA ASN A 267 -3.79 -8.24 16.21
C ASN A 267 -4.78 -8.03 15.05
N ILE A 268 -5.10 -9.11 14.35
CA ILE A 268 -6.42 -9.30 13.75
C ILE A 268 -7.40 -9.35 14.93
N LYS A 269 -7.97 -8.20 15.28
CA LYS A 269 -9.27 -8.17 15.94
C LYS A 269 -10.30 -8.01 14.83
N LEU A 270 -10.98 -9.12 14.54
CA LEU A 270 -12.24 -9.14 13.79
C LEU A 270 -13.30 -8.30 14.52
#